data_AF-A0A9D8SHT0-F1
#
_entry.id   AF-A0A9D8SHT0-F1
#
_cell.length_a   1.000
_cell.length_b   1.000
_cell.length_c   1.000
_cell.angle_alpha   90.00
_cell.angle_beta   90.00
_cell.angle_gamma   90.00
#
_symmetry.space_group_name_H-M   'P 1'
#
loop_
_entity.id
_entity.type
_entity.pdbx_description
1 polymer ?
#
loop_
_entity_poly.entity_id
_entity_poly.type
_entity_poly.pdbx_seq_one_letter_code
_entity_poly.pdbx_strand_id
1 'polypeptide(L)'
;AAEEKIDLIVAGAGFSRDIFAIGREYGVEVVPIVSSARLAKTAEKLGASAIVVEGTEAGGHLGTQQSIKEILPEILAAVNIPVIAAGGAVDGNDVAELLNLGANGVQMGSRFAASEESNGAPALKEFYLKMTKEDVVQIDSPVGYKGRSIRNPFAQLSLEDNSPKPTECDACLKKCKRNFCIIRALTRAQQGDVETGLVFTGANMWKIKEILPVKEIFRRIKEEIANI
;
A
#
# COMPACT_ATOMS: atom_id res chain seq x y z
N ALA A 1 3.48 1.21 20.85
CA ALA A 1 4.34 1.09 19.64
C ALA A 1 5.72 1.68 19.90
N ALA A 2 5.87 3.01 20.01
CA ALA A 2 7.17 3.61 20.37
C ALA A 2 7.66 3.17 21.77
N GLU A 3 6.76 3.08 22.76
CA GLU A 3 7.04 2.51 24.09
C GLU A 3 7.52 1.04 24.04
N GLU A 4 7.15 0.29 22.98
CA GLU A 4 7.57 -1.10 22.76
C GLU A 4 8.96 -1.20 22.11
N LYS A 5 9.67 -0.07 21.95
CA LYS A 5 11.04 0.02 21.41
C LYS A 5 11.21 -0.58 20.01
N ILE A 6 10.24 -0.31 19.13
CA ILE A 6 10.38 -0.62 17.71
C ILE A 6 11.50 0.22 17.07
N ASP A 7 12.19 -0.33 16.08
CA ASP A 7 13.29 0.38 15.40
C ASP A 7 12.79 1.46 14.43
N LEU A 8 11.62 1.25 13.84
CA LEU A 8 11.12 2.02 12.71
C LEU A 8 9.60 2.17 12.72
N ILE A 9 9.11 3.36 12.39
CA ILE A 9 7.70 3.65 12.09
C ILE A 9 7.55 4.05 10.63
N VAL A 10 6.77 3.27 9.88
CA VAL A 10 6.29 3.68 8.55
C VAL A 10 4.94 4.39 8.67
N ALA A 11 4.90 5.69 8.35
CA ALA A 11 3.72 6.51 8.53
C ALA A 11 2.95 6.69 7.20
N GLY A 12 1.78 6.06 7.09
CA GLY A 12 0.92 6.11 5.89
C GLY A 12 0.12 7.41 5.71
N ALA A 13 -1.10 7.27 5.17
CA ALA A 13 -1.96 8.41 4.81
C ALA A 13 -2.22 9.38 5.99
N GLY A 14 -2.24 10.68 5.66
CA GLY A 14 -2.61 11.75 6.60
C GLY A 14 -1.48 12.65 7.10
N PHE A 15 -0.23 12.47 6.63
CA PHE A 15 0.98 13.24 6.96
C PHE A 15 0.92 13.98 8.30
N SER A 16 1.05 13.23 9.39
CA SER A 16 1.09 13.82 10.73
C SER A 16 2.48 14.34 11.05
N ARG A 17 2.61 15.62 11.44
CA ARG A 17 3.90 16.17 11.91
C ARG A 17 4.26 15.67 13.30
N ASP A 18 3.27 15.25 14.08
CA ASP A 18 3.46 14.81 15.46
C ASP A 18 4.29 13.53 15.54
N ILE A 19 4.24 12.69 14.49
CA ILE A 19 4.99 11.42 14.46
C ILE A 19 6.51 11.62 14.51
N PHE A 20 7.02 12.74 14.00
CA PHE A 20 8.44 13.08 14.08
C PHE A 20 8.85 13.51 15.49
N ALA A 21 7.94 14.13 16.24
CA ALA A 21 8.20 14.44 17.65
C ALA A 21 8.26 13.16 18.47
N ILE A 22 7.33 12.23 18.24
CA ILE A 22 7.33 10.90 18.84
C ILE A 22 8.61 10.14 18.49
N GLY A 23 9.01 10.13 17.21
CA GLY A 23 10.26 9.48 16.78
C GLY A 23 11.48 9.99 17.54
N ARG A 24 11.62 11.31 17.69
CA ARG A 24 12.73 11.91 18.45
C ARG A 24 12.67 11.59 19.95
N GLU A 25 11.49 11.63 20.55
CA GLU A 25 11.30 11.36 21.98
C GLU A 25 11.72 9.94 22.34
N TYR A 26 11.39 8.97 21.49
CA TYR A 26 11.63 7.54 21.75
C TYR A 26 12.88 6.99 21.04
N GLY A 27 13.59 7.80 20.25
CA GLY A 27 14.75 7.36 19.46
C GLY A 27 14.38 6.36 18.36
N VAL A 28 13.22 6.52 17.75
CA VAL A 28 12.65 5.64 16.71
C VAL A 28 12.75 6.31 15.35
N GLU A 29 13.21 5.58 14.34
CA GLU A 29 13.31 6.09 12.98
C GLU A 29 11.90 6.31 12.37
N VAL A 30 11.72 7.38 11.61
CA VAL A 30 10.43 7.74 11.02
C VAL A 30 10.54 7.80 9.51
N VAL A 31 9.72 6.99 8.85
CA VAL A 31 9.69 6.86 7.38
C VAL A 31 8.27 7.10 6.86
N PRO A 32 7.92 8.32 6.45
CA PRO A 32 6.59 8.59 5.93
C PRO A 32 6.44 8.08 4.49
N ILE A 33 5.21 7.70 4.15
CA ILE A 33 4.77 7.47 2.79
C ILE A 33 4.36 8.83 2.19
N VAL A 34 4.95 9.19 1.04
CA VAL A 34 4.74 10.45 0.33
C VAL A 34 4.46 10.19 -1.15
N SER A 35 3.77 11.13 -1.79
CA SER A 35 3.39 11.05 -3.20
C SER A 35 3.78 12.29 -4.03
N SER A 36 4.62 13.17 -3.49
CA SER A 36 5.10 14.38 -4.18
C SER A 36 6.43 14.88 -3.63
N ALA A 37 7.22 15.57 -4.46
CA ALA A 37 8.47 16.21 -4.06
C ALA A 37 8.30 17.23 -2.93
N ARG A 38 7.15 17.92 -2.90
CA ARG A 38 6.82 18.86 -1.82
C ARG A 38 6.71 18.16 -0.46
N LEU A 39 6.00 17.03 -0.40
CA LEU A 39 5.86 16.27 0.84
C LEU A 39 7.18 15.59 1.22
N ALA A 40 7.93 15.07 0.26
CA ALA A 40 9.27 14.51 0.47
C ALA A 40 10.22 15.52 1.12
N LYS A 41 10.35 16.73 0.56
CA LYS A 41 11.12 17.84 1.14
C LYS A 41 10.65 18.23 2.54
N THR A 42 9.34 18.15 2.78
CA THR A 42 8.77 18.45 4.10
C THR A 42 9.13 17.36 5.11
N ALA A 43 9.05 16.10 4.72
CA ALA A 43 9.45 14.95 5.54
C ALA A 43 10.92 15.03 5.95
N GLU A 44 11.81 15.25 4.97
CA GLU A 44 13.25 15.41 5.21
C GLU A 44 13.53 16.54 6.22
N LYS A 45 12.91 17.72 6.02
CA LYS A 45 13.06 18.86 6.95
C LYS A 45 12.55 18.57 8.38
N LEU A 46 11.59 17.67 8.53
CA LEU A 46 11.06 17.26 9.83
C LEU A 46 11.89 16.16 10.51
N GLY A 47 12.92 15.65 9.82
CA GLY A 47 13.84 14.63 10.32
C GLY A 47 13.46 13.21 9.92
N ALA A 48 12.84 13.02 8.76
CA ALA A 48 12.61 11.67 8.21
C ALA A 48 13.96 10.97 7.93
N SER A 49 14.05 9.71 8.33
CA SER A 49 15.26 8.88 8.16
C SER A 49 15.36 8.28 6.76
N ALA A 50 14.20 8.06 6.14
CA ALA A 50 14.00 7.69 4.74
C ALA A 50 12.57 8.08 4.37
N ILE A 51 12.20 7.93 3.09
CA ILE A 51 10.81 8.08 2.63
C ILE A 51 10.39 6.89 1.78
N VAL A 52 9.11 6.54 1.86
CA VAL A 52 8.48 5.66 0.86
C VAL A 52 7.75 6.53 -0.14
N VAL A 53 8.10 6.42 -1.42
CA VAL A 53 7.42 7.11 -2.51
C VAL A 53 6.42 6.17 -3.12
N GLU A 54 5.13 6.51 -3.03
CA GLU A 54 4.04 5.67 -3.49
C GLU A 54 3.38 6.26 -4.74
N GLY A 55 3.43 5.51 -5.84
CA GLY A 55 2.75 5.84 -7.10
C GLY A 55 1.32 5.29 -7.18
N THR A 56 0.59 5.69 -8.22
CA THR A 56 -0.80 5.25 -8.44
C THR A 56 -0.93 3.73 -8.49
N GLU A 57 0.11 3.00 -8.91
CA GLU A 57 0.09 1.54 -9.03
C GLU A 57 -0.02 0.77 -7.70
N ALA A 58 0.13 1.46 -6.57
CA ALA A 58 -0.05 0.89 -5.24
C ALA A 58 -1.47 0.35 -5.00
N GLY A 59 -1.61 -0.45 -3.95
CA GLY A 59 -2.90 -0.94 -3.48
C GLY A 59 -3.39 -0.15 -2.28
N GLY A 60 -4.69 -0.25 -1.99
CA GLY A 60 -5.28 0.55 -0.92
C GLY A 60 -5.45 2.01 -1.32
N HIS A 61 -5.29 2.94 -0.37
CA HIS A 61 -5.51 4.36 -0.60
C HIS A 61 -4.40 4.98 -1.45
N LEU A 62 -4.79 5.75 -2.46
CA LEU A 62 -3.85 6.37 -3.39
C LEU A 62 -3.64 7.85 -3.05
N GLY A 63 -2.38 8.23 -2.81
CA GLY A 63 -1.97 9.61 -2.56
C GLY A 63 -1.74 10.45 -3.83
N THR A 64 -1.76 9.82 -5.01
CA THR A 64 -1.60 10.46 -6.33
C THR A 64 -2.28 9.62 -7.41
N GLN A 65 -2.47 10.20 -8.60
CA GLN A 65 -2.83 9.47 -9.81
C GLN A 65 -1.65 9.26 -10.77
N GLN A 66 -0.48 9.84 -10.47
CA GLN A 66 0.74 9.72 -11.27
C GLN A 66 1.45 8.38 -11.04
N SER A 67 2.15 7.90 -12.06
CA SER A 67 2.91 6.65 -11.97
C SER A 67 4.11 6.79 -11.03
N ILE A 68 4.46 5.70 -10.33
CA ILE A 68 5.73 5.64 -9.57
C ILE A 68 6.93 6.00 -10.45
N LYS A 69 6.93 5.60 -11.73
CA LYS A 69 8.03 5.85 -12.66
C LYS A 69 8.16 7.33 -13.04
N GLU A 70 7.08 8.09 -12.93
CA GLU A 70 7.07 9.53 -13.22
C GLU A 70 7.52 10.35 -12.01
N ILE A 71 7.02 10.02 -10.82
CA ILE A 71 7.28 10.82 -9.62
C ILE A 71 8.60 10.49 -8.93
N LEU A 72 9.12 9.26 -9.10
CA LEU A 72 10.32 8.80 -8.43
C LEU A 72 11.56 9.66 -8.80
N PRO A 73 11.87 9.92 -10.08
CA PRO A 73 13.02 10.77 -10.45
C PRO A 73 12.92 12.20 -9.91
N GLU A 74 11.72 12.79 -9.92
CA GLU A 74 11.49 14.14 -9.37
C GLU A 74 11.77 14.17 -7.86
N ILE A 75 11.33 13.15 -7.13
CA ILE A 75 11.52 13.07 -5.69
C ILE A 75 12.98 12.77 -5.33
N LEU A 76 13.66 11.91 -6.09
CA LEU A 76 15.09 11.64 -5.92
C LEU A 76 15.92 12.92 -6.08
N ALA A 77 15.57 13.79 -7.02
CA ALA A 77 16.22 15.10 -7.17
C ALA A 77 15.86 16.11 -6.07
N ALA A 78 14.83 15.83 -5.27
CA ALA A 78 14.26 16.76 -4.30
C ALA A 78 14.79 16.57 -2.87
N VAL A 79 15.34 15.40 -2.53
CA VAL A 79 15.79 15.02 -1.18
C VAL A 79 17.16 14.33 -1.22
N ASN A 80 17.85 14.27 -0.08
CA ASN A 80 19.15 13.61 0.08
C ASN A 80 19.09 12.36 0.97
N ILE A 81 17.92 12.08 1.57
CA ILE A 81 17.67 10.89 2.39
C ILE A 81 17.29 9.68 1.51
N PRO A 82 17.45 8.43 2.00
CA PRO A 82 17.07 7.24 1.25
C PRO A 82 15.62 7.24 0.79
N VAL A 83 15.40 6.79 -0.45
CA VAL A 83 14.09 6.73 -1.10
C VAL A 83 13.73 5.29 -1.42
N ILE A 84 12.59 4.83 -0.90
CA ILE A 84 12.04 3.49 -1.13
C ILE A 84 10.85 3.63 -2.09
N ALA A 85 10.89 2.99 -3.25
CA ALA A 85 9.80 3.04 -4.21
C ALA A 85 8.68 2.05 -3.86
N ALA A 86 7.42 2.46 -4.03
CA ALA A 86 6.25 1.63 -3.77
C ALA A 86 5.19 1.80 -4.87
N GLY A 87 4.57 0.68 -5.24
CA GLY A 87 3.54 0.61 -6.28
C GLY A 87 4.01 -0.18 -7.50
N GLY A 88 3.17 -1.11 -7.95
CA GLY A 88 3.40 -1.87 -9.19
C GLY A 88 4.36 -3.05 -9.09
N ALA A 89 5.32 -3.07 -8.14
CA ALA A 89 6.29 -4.16 -8.06
C ALA A 89 5.71 -5.47 -7.50
N VAL A 90 5.81 -6.56 -8.27
CA VAL A 90 5.39 -7.91 -7.84
C VAL A 90 6.43 -9.00 -8.09
N ASP A 91 7.46 -8.74 -8.89
CA ASP A 91 8.56 -9.67 -9.21
C ASP A 91 9.92 -8.93 -9.25
N GLY A 92 11.00 -9.65 -9.51
CA GLY A 92 12.36 -9.11 -9.54
C GLY A 92 12.63 -8.19 -10.72
N ASN A 93 11.92 -8.33 -11.85
CA ASN A 93 12.04 -7.39 -12.97
C ASN A 93 11.47 -6.01 -12.57
N ASP A 94 10.28 -5.99 -11.96
CA ASP A 94 9.69 -4.76 -11.48
C ASP A 94 10.57 -4.10 -10.38
N VAL A 95 11.18 -4.92 -9.50
CA VAL A 95 12.12 -4.42 -8.48
C VAL A 95 13.38 -3.84 -9.12
N ALA A 96 14.03 -4.56 -10.05
CA ALA A 96 15.21 -4.09 -10.77
C ALA A 96 14.94 -2.77 -11.50
N GLU A 97 13.78 -2.63 -12.14
CA GLU A 97 13.39 -1.39 -12.80
C GLU A 97 13.34 -0.19 -11.85
N LEU A 98 12.72 -0.36 -10.68
CA LEU A 98 12.63 0.72 -9.69
C LEU A 98 14.00 1.07 -9.07
N LEU A 99 14.86 0.07 -8.86
CA LEU A 99 16.23 0.29 -8.41
C LEU A 99 17.07 1.02 -9.48
N ASN A 100 16.91 0.65 -10.76
CA ASN A 100 17.58 1.32 -11.88
C ASN A 100 17.12 2.78 -12.07
N LEU A 101 15.90 3.11 -11.64
CA LEU A 101 15.42 4.49 -11.57
C LEU A 101 16.00 5.28 -10.39
N GLY A 102 16.83 4.66 -9.54
CA GLY A 102 17.57 5.31 -8.45
C GLY A 102 16.97 5.11 -7.06
N ALA A 103 15.93 4.28 -6.90
CA ALA A 103 15.43 3.94 -5.56
C ALA A 103 16.48 3.15 -4.77
N ASN A 104 16.56 3.39 -3.46
CA ASN A 104 17.43 2.64 -2.54
C ASN A 104 16.78 1.34 -2.03
N GLY A 105 15.50 1.16 -2.30
CA GLY A 105 14.74 -0.04 -1.93
C GLY A 105 13.36 -0.04 -2.57
N VAL A 106 12.66 -1.16 -2.46
CA VAL A 106 11.30 -1.33 -3.00
C VAL A 106 10.39 -1.90 -1.92
N GLN A 107 9.22 -1.29 -1.72
CA GLN A 107 8.16 -1.77 -0.85
C GLN A 107 7.06 -2.45 -1.68
N MET A 108 6.72 -3.68 -1.32
CA MET A 108 5.74 -4.50 -2.03
C MET A 108 4.58 -4.88 -1.11
N GLY A 109 3.34 -4.65 -1.55
CA GLY A 109 2.14 -5.04 -0.80
C GLY A 109 1.51 -6.32 -1.36
N SER A 110 0.93 -6.23 -2.55
CA SER A 110 0.18 -7.33 -3.19
C SER A 110 0.95 -8.65 -3.27
N ARG A 111 2.25 -8.63 -3.55
CA ARG A 111 3.06 -9.85 -3.61
C ARG A 111 3.09 -10.61 -2.28
N PHE A 112 3.19 -9.89 -1.17
CA PHE A 112 3.21 -10.49 0.17
C PHE A 112 1.81 -10.77 0.71
N ALA A 113 0.77 -10.04 0.26
CA ALA A 113 -0.62 -10.42 0.55
C ALA A 113 -0.94 -11.83 0.01
N ALA A 114 -0.36 -12.17 -1.15
CA ALA A 114 -0.42 -13.49 -1.79
C ALA A 114 0.78 -14.39 -1.41
N SER A 115 1.10 -14.48 -0.11
CA SER A 115 2.11 -15.41 0.45
C SER A 115 1.46 -16.44 1.37
N GLU A 116 2.18 -17.52 1.71
CA GLU A 116 1.69 -18.53 2.65
C GLU A 116 1.46 -17.96 4.05
N GLU A 117 2.40 -17.14 4.53
CA GLU A 117 2.44 -16.56 5.87
C GLU A 117 1.41 -15.44 6.08
N SER A 118 0.89 -14.85 4.99
CA SER A 118 -0.22 -13.89 5.05
C SER A 118 -1.44 -14.51 5.74
N ASN A 119 -2.02 -13.81 6.72
CA ASN A 119 -3.13 -14.29 7.54
C ASN A 119 -4.52 -14.13 6.89
N GLY A 120 -4.58 -13.81 5.58
CA GLY A 120 -5.82 -13.83 4.83
C GLY A 120 -6.36 -15.26 4.66
N ALA A 121 -7.67 -15.43 4.79
CA ALA A 121 -8.32 -16.71 4.58
C ALA A 121 -8.02 -17.31 3.19
N PRO A 122 -8.04 -18.64 3.02
CA PRO A 122 -7.79 -19.28 1.73
C PRO A 122 -8.63 -18.70 0.58
N ALA A 123 -9.91 -18.42 0.82
CA ALA A 123 -10.80 -17.81 -0.17
C ALA A 123 -10.30 -16.46 -0.69
N LEU A 124 -9.69 -15.63 0.16
CA LEU A 124 -9.09 -14.36 -0.24
C LEU A 124 -7.87 -14.58 -1.15
N LYS A 125 -7.00 -15.53 -0.79
CA LYS A 125 -5.82 -15.88 -1.60
C LYS A 125 -6.22 -16.47 -2.95
N GLU A 126 -7.21 -17.35 -2.98
CA GLU A 126 -7.78 -17.87 -4.23
C GLU A 126 -8.37 -16.75 -5.10
N PHE A 127 -9.05 -15.80 -4.48
CA PHE A 127 -9.62 -14.65 -5.18
C PHE A 127 -8.52 -13.80 -5.84
N TYR A 128 -7.39 -13.61 -5.17
CA TYR A 128 -6.20 -12.98 -5.77
C TYR A 128 -5.67 -13.71 -7.00
N LEU A 129 -5.64 -15.05 -7.00
CA LEU A 129 -5.11 -15.82 -8.13
C LEU A 129 -6.05 -15.81 -9.35
N LYS A 130 -7.35 -15.68 -9.12
CA LYS A 130 -8.41 -15.71 -10.15
C LYS A 130 -8.59 -14.37 -10.87
N MET A 131 -8.16 -13.26 -10.28
CA MET A 131 -8.38 -11.93 -10.85
C MET A 131 -7.64 -11.73 -12.19
N THR A 132 -8.21 -10.91 -13.06
CA THR A 132 -7.56 -10.40 -14.27
C THR A 132 -7.19 -8.94 -14.13
N LYS A 133 -6.57 -8.38 -15.18
CA LYS A 133 -6.19 -6.97 -15.23
C LYS A 133 -7.42 -6.06 -15.22
N GLU A 134 -8.52 -6.50 -15.84
CA GLU A 134 -9.78 -5.77 -15.99
C GLU A 134 -10.57 -5.68 -14.68
N ASP A 135 -10.27 -6.55 -13.72
CA ASP A 135 -10.86 -6.52 -12.39
C ASP A 135 -10.27 -5.42 -11.50
N VAL A 136 -9.16 -4.80 -11.87
CA VAL A 136 -8.55 -3.72 -11.09
C VAL A 136 -9.38 -2.44 -11.24
N VAL A 137 -9.99 -2.00 -10.15
CA VAL A 137 -10.83 -0.77 -10.11
C VAL A 137 -10.38 0.20 -9.03
N GLN A 138 -10.80 1.46 -9.14
CA GLN A 138 -10.64 2.45 -8.08
C GLN A 138 -12.00 2.87 -7.53
N ILE A 139 -12.21 2.71 -6.24
CA ILE A 139 -13.42 3.12 -5.52
C ILE A 139 -13.19 4.42 -4.73
N ASP A 140 -14.27 5.13 -4.42
CA ASP A 140 -14.24 6.27 -3.50
C ASP A 140 -14.32 5.79 -2.06
N SER A 141 -13.25 6.00 -1.29
CA SER A 141 -13.20 5.60 0.11
C SER A 141 -14.00 6.57 1.00
N PRO A 142 -14.61 6.09 2.10
CA PRO A 142 -15.27 6.94 3.10
C PRO A 142 -14.33 7.97 3.72
N VAL A 143 -13.01 7.80 3.61
CA VAL A 143 -12.00 8.71 4.18
C VAL A 143 -11.53 9.81 3.22
N GLY A 144 -12.11 9.89 2.02
CA GLY A 144 -11.83 10.98 1.06
C GLY A 144 -10.68 10.72 0.09
N TYR A 145 -10.15 9.50 0.04
CA TYR A 145 -9.14 9.06 -0.92
C TYR A 145 -9.72 8.04 -1.90
N LYS A 146 -9.16 7.97 -3.11
CA LYS A 146 -9.39 6.81 -3.98
C LYS A 146 -8.72 5.58 -3.37
N GLY A 147 -9.39 4.44 -3.45
CA GLY A 147 -8.86 3.14 -3.01
C GLY A 147 -8.82 2.16 -4.17
N ARG A 148 -7.71 1.46 -4.40
CA ARG A 148 -7.60 0.44 -5.45
C ARG A 148 -8.03 -0.93 -4.94
N SER A 149 -9.03 -1.51 -5.60
CA SER A 149 -9.64 -2.79 -5.22
C SER A 149 -9.84 -3.72 -6.40
N ILE A 150 -10.02 -5.00 -6.11
CA ILE A 150 -10.52 -5.99 -7.07
C ILE A 150 -12.03 -5.79 -7.21
N ARG A 151 -12.54 -5.86 -8.43
CA ARG A 151 -13.97 -5.86 -8.72
C ARG A 151 -14.61 -7.09 -8.10
N ASN A 152 -15.56 -6.86 -7.22
CA ASN A 152 -16.44 -7.85 -6.61
C ASN A 152 -17.80 -7.17 -6.34
N PRO A 153 -18.83 -7.90 -5.86
CA PRO A 153 -20.14 -7.30 -5.57
C PRO A 153 -20.05 -6.06 -4.66
N PHE A 154 -19.25 -6.10 -3.59
CA PHE A 154 -19.05 -4.93 -2.73
C PHE A 154 -18.45 -3.72 -3.44
N ALA A 155 -17.37 -3.93 -4.23
CA ALA A 155 -16.71 -2.86 -4.97
C ALA A 155 -17.66 -2.27 -6.03
N GLN A 156 -18.49 -3.08 -6.66
CA GLN A 156 -19.51 -2.61 -7.60
C GLN A 156 -20.52 -1.68 -6.90
N LEU A 157 -21.03 -2.08 -5.73
CA LEU A 157 -21.89 -1.21 -4.91
C LEU A 157 -21.18 0.09 -4.51
N SER A 158 -19.88 0.04 -4.20
CA SER A 158 -19.11 1.26 -3.90
C SER A 158 -18.91 2.17 -5.11
N LEU A 159 -18.76 1.62 -6.32
CA LEU A 159 -18.66 2.40 -7.56
C LEU A 159 -19.99 3.10 -7.90
N GLU A 160 -21.11 2.51 -7.50
CA GLU A 160 -22.47 3.02 -7.70
C GLU A 160 -22.98 3.90 -6.54
N ASP A 161 -22.12 4.20 -5.55
CA ASP A 161 -22.47 4.91 -4.29
C ASP A 161 -23.66 4.28 -3.54
N ASN A 162 -23.78 2.95 -3.63
CA ASN A 162 -24.84 2.14 -3.03
C ASN A 162 -24.29 1.11 -2.03
N SER A 163 -23.13 1.38 -1.42
CA SER A 163 -22.57 0.50 -0.39
C SER A 163 -23.45 0.44 0.86
N PRO A 164 -23.48 -0.69 1.57
CA PRO A 164 -24.22 -0.80 2.82
C PRO A 164 -23.62 0.13 3.88
N LYS A 165 -24.47 1.03 4.39
CA LYS A 165 -24.11 1.91 5.51
C LYS A 165 -23.84 1.09 6.76
N PRO A 166 -22.87 1.48 7.59
CA PRO A 166 -22.58 0.77 8.81
C PRO A 166 -23.71 0.94 9.83
N THR A 167 -24.12 -0.15 10.47
CA THR A 167 -25.08 -0.16 11.59
C THR A 167 -24.46 0.36 12.89
N GLU A 168 -23.14 0.17 13.05
CA GLU A 168 -22.36 0.60 14.20
C GLU A 168 -21.09 1.36 13.75
N CYS A 169 -20.62 2.31 14.56
CA CYS A 169 -19.45 3.12 14.23
C CYS A 169 -18.57 3.36 15.45
N ASP A 170 -17.33 2.87 15.38
CA ASP A 170 -16.32 3.03 16.44
C ASP A 170 -15.75 4.46 16.53
N ALA A 171 -16.21 5.40 15.68
CA ALA A 171 -15.70 6.76 15.58
C ALA A 171 -14.15 6.87 15.45
N CYS A 172 -13.52 5.89 14.81
CA CYS A 172 -12.06 5.74 14.72
C CYS A 172 -11.34 6.89 13.99
N LEU A 173 -12.06 7.68 13.17
CA LEU A 173 -11.51 8.79 12.41
C LEU A 173 -12.33 10.06 12.64
N LYS A 174 -11.62 11.19 12.82
CA LYS A 174 -12.22 12.53 12.94
C LYS A 174 -13.06 12.91 11.71
N LYS A 175 -12.64 12.47 10.52
CA LYS A 175 -13.32 12.72 9.23
C LYS A 175 -13.55 11.39 8.51
N CYS A 176 -14.82 11.02 8.35
CA CYS A 176 -15.27 9.83 7.63
C CYS A 176 -16.69 10.07 7.13
N LYS A 177 -16.97 9.81 5.84
CA LYS A 177 -18.29 9.97 5.22
C LYS A 177 -19.34 9.00 5.76
N ARG A 178 -18.91 7.88 6.34
CA ARG A 178 -19.78 6.80 6.86
C ARG A 178 -20.77 6.23 5.83
N ASN A 179 -20.47 6.31 4.52
CA ASN A 179 -21.25 5.65 3.47
C ASN A 179 -20.99 4.12 3.43
N PHE A 180 -19.84 3.66 3.92
CA PHE A 180 -19.60 2.30 4.39
C PHE A 180 -18.51 2.29 5.45
N CYS A 181 -18.37 1.20 6.22
CA CYS A 181 -17.24 1.01 7.13
C CYS A 181 -16.12 0.21 6.46
N ILE A 182 -15.03 0.89 6.12
CA ILE A 182 -13.88 0.28 5.42
C ILE A 182 -13.19 -0.79 6.27
N ILE A 183 -13.03 -0.58 7.57
CA ILE A 183 -12.40 -1.56 8.48
C ILE A 183 -13.20 -2.87 8.45
N ARG A 184 -14.52 -2.79 8.65
CA ARG A 184 -15.38 -3.98 8.63
C ARG A 184 -15.40 -4.67 7.26
N ALA A 185 -15.40 -3.91 6.16
CA ALA A 185 -15.33 -4.48 4.81
C ALA A 185 -13.99 -5.20 4.56
N LEU A 186 -12.86 -4.63 4.99
CA LEU A 186 -11.55 -5.27 4.89
C LEU A 186 -11.45 -6.52 5.77
N THR A 187 -11.99 -6.47 7.00
CA THR A 187 -12.03 -7.64 7.91
C THR A 187 -12.83 -8.79 7.31
N ARG A 188 -13.99 -8.53 6.68
CA ARG A 188 -14.76 -9.57 5.98
C ARG A 188 -13.96 -10.24 4.88
N ALA A 189 -13.30 -9.46 4.03
CA ALA A 189 -12.41 -9.99 2.99
C ALA A 189 -11.27 -10.82 3.59
N GLN A 190 -10.62 -10.32 4.64
CA GLN A 190 -9.56 -11.05 5.37
C GLN A 190 -10.05 -12.40 5.91
N GLN A 191 -11.30 -12.48 6.38
CA GLN A 191 -11.94 -13.70 6.89
C GLN A 191 -12.50 -14.62 5.79
N GLY A 192 -12.39 -14.23 4.52
CA GLY A 192 -12.77 -15.06 3.37
C GLY A 192 -14.11 -14.69 2.72
N ASP A 193 -14.85 -13.72 3.27
CA ASP A 193 -16.01 -13.14 2.60
C ASP A 193 -15.54 -12.10 1.57
N VAL A 194 -15.24 -12.60 0.38
CA VAL A 194 -14.82 -11.81 -0.78
C VAL A 194 -16.00 -11.26 -1.59
N GLU A 195 -17.26 -11.54 -1.21
CA GLU A 195 -18.43 -11.01 -1.90
C GLU A 195 -18.87 -9.68 -1.29
N THR A 196 -18.98 -9.64 0.05
CA THR A 196 -19.39 -8.45 0.80
C THR A 196 -18.21 -7.70 1.41
N GLY A 197 -17.00 -8.28 1.35
CA GLY A 197 -15.76 -7.65 1.77
C GLY A 197 -15.17 -6.71 0.72
N LEU A 198 -14.34 -5.77 1.17
CA LEU A 198 -13.53 -4.94 0.28
C LEU A 198 -12.18 -5.62 0.08
N VAL A 199 -11.82 -5.92 -1.16
CA VAL A 199 -10.53 -6.57 -1.47
C VAL A 199 -9.58 -5.57 -2.11
N PHE A 200 -8.63 -5.04 -1.35
CA PHE A 200 -7.61 -4.15 -1.89
C PHE A 200 -6.57 -4.89 -2.74
N THR A 201 -6.06 -4.19 -3.76
CA THR A 201 -5.10 -4.72 -4.73
C THR A 201 -4.24 -3.62 -5.34
N GLY A 202 -2.99 -3.92 -5.69
CA GLY A 202 -2.16 -3.07 -6.55
C GLY A 202 -2.43 -3.31 -8.03
N ALA A 203 -1.91 -2.44 -8.90
CA ALA A 203 -2.10 -2.51 -10.36
C ALA A 203 -1.76 -3.86 -11.00
N ASN A 204 -0.74 -4.51 -10.44
CA ASN A 204 -0.07 -5.66 -11.05
C ASN A 204 -0.32 -6.96 -10.30
N MET A 205 -1.23 -6.98 -9.32
CA MET A 205 -1.53 -8.20 -8.56
C MET A 205 -2.04 -9.33 -9.46
N TRP A 206 -2.73 -9.01 -10.56
CA TRP A 206 -3.17 -9.99 -11.56
C TRP A 206 -2.02 -10.77 -12.22
N LYS A 207 -0.77 -10.28 -12.18
CA LYS A 207 0.42 -11.02 -12.66
C LYS A 207 0.77 -12.18 -11.72
N ILE A 208 0.33 -12.15 -10.46
CA ILE A 208 0.61 -13.18 -9.46
C ILE A 208 -0.28 -14.39 -9.71
N LYS A 209 0.33 -15.56 -10.00
CA LYS A 209 -0.38 -16.80 -10.35
C LYS A 209 -0.15 -17.97 -9.38
N GLU A 210 0.60 -17.75 -8.32
CA GLU A 210 0.88 -18.75 -7.30
C GLU A 210 1.05 -18.10 -5.92
N ILE A 211 0.70 -18.85 -4.87
CA ILE A 211 1.01 -18.53 -3.48
C ILE A 211 2.35 -19.18 -3.15
N LEU A 212 3.27 -18.40 -2.60
CA LEU A 212 4.62 -18.85 -2.26
C LEU A 212 4.94 -18.52 -0.80
N PRO A 213 5.80 -19.29 -0.14
CA PRO A 213 6.43 -18.86 1.10
C PRO A 213 7.16 -17.54 0.88
N VAL A 214 7.15 -16.64 1.87
CA VAL A 214 7.87 -15.35 1.82
C VAL A 214 9.35 -15.57 1.50
N LYS A 215 9.96 -16.61 2.06
CA LYS A 215 11.35 -16.99 1.79
C LYS A 215 11.59 -17.23 0.28
N GLU A 216 10.65 -17.90 -0.37
CA GLU A 216 10.74 -18.24 -1.79
C GLU A 216 10.51 -17.01 -2.67
N ILE A 217 9.58 -16.13 -2.29
CA ILE A 217 9.39 -14.83 -2.94
C ILE A 217 10.71 -14.04 -2.97
N PHE A 218 11.39 -13.91 -1.81
CA PHE A 218 12.68 -13.23 -1.74
C PHE A 218 13.79 -13.94 -2.53
N ARG A 219 13.82 -15.28 -2.52
CA ARG A 219 14.80 -16.04 -3.31
C ARG A 219 14.67 -15.71 -4.79
N ARG A 220 13.44 -15.80 -5.34
CA ARG A 220 13.16 -15.52 -6.76
C ARG A 220 13.46 -14.08 -7.15
N ILE A 221 13.02 -13.10 -6.35
CA ILE A 221 13.33 -11.69 -6.60
C ILE A 221 14.84 -11.46 -6.73
N LYS A 222 15.65 -12.03 -5.81
CA LYS A 222 17.11 -11.87 -5.86
C LYS A 222 17.74 -12.53 -7.08
N GLU A 223 17.26 -13.71 -7.46
CA GLU A 223 17.75 -14.41 -8.66
C GLU A 223 17.39 -13.67 -9.94
N GLU A 224 16.16 -13.18 -10.04
CA GLU A 224 15.70 -12.39 -11.19
C GLU A 224 16.50 -11.08 -11.33
N ILE A 225 16.74 -10.36 -10.23
CA ILE A 225 17.59 -9.15 -10.25
C ILE A 225 19.03 -9.48 -10.68
N ALA A 226 19.60 -10.61 -10.23
CA ALA A 226 20.96 -10.99 -10.58
C ALA A 226 21.14 -11.38 -12.07
N ASN A 227 20.04 -11.62 -12.78
CA ASN A 227 20.03 -12.01 -14.20
C ASN A 227 19.74 -10.83 -15.14
N ILE A 228 19.61 -9.60 -14.62
CA ILE A 228 19.37 -8.36 -15.37
C ILE A 228 20.67 -7.55 -15.45
#